data_AF-A0A6I5CK48-F1
#
_entry.id   AF-A0A6I5CK48-F1
#
_cell.length_a   1.000
_cell.length_b   1.000
_cell.length_c   1.000
_cell.angle_alpha   90.00
_cell.angle_beta   90.00
_cell.angle_gamma   90.00
#
_symmetry.space_group_name_H-M   'P 1'
#
loop_
_entity.id
_entity.type
_entity.pdbx_description
1 polymer ?
#
loop_
_entity_poly.entity_id
_entity_poly.type
_entity_poly.pdbx_seq_one_letter_code
_entity_poly.pdbx_strand_id
1 'polypeptide(L)'
;MLLAFGELALAVHSASAVVDRATTAMDRSLTAGPELDTERRADTAALVAAAEAVTARSALRAGEGVLELAGAEGLDRFWRNIRVLTGRGPAAPVLRSLGDHFLHGARASSAPWS
;
A
#
# COMPACT_ATOMS: atom_id res chain seq x y z
N MET A 1 -21.12 11.75 -11.52
CA MET A 1 -21.10 10.26 -11.42
C MET A 1 -19.94 9.64 -12.19
N LEU A 2 -19.83 9.79 -13.53
CA LEU A 2 -18.75 9.16 -14.31
C LEU A 2 -17.34 9.55 -13.86
N LEU A 3 -17.11 10.83 -13.50
CA LEU A 3 -15.82 11.29 -12.98
C LEU A 3 -15.44 10.56 -11.68
N ALA A 4 -16.34 10.51 -10.70
CA ALA A 4 -16.11 9.84 -9.42
C ALA A 4 -15.82 8.33 -9.60
N PHE A 5 -16.53 7.66 -10.50
CA PHE A 5 -16.23 6.26 -10.86
C PHE A 5 -14.86 6.11 -11.52
N GLY A 6 -14.47 7.03 -12.41
CA GLY A 6 -13.15 7.05 -13.03
C GLY A 6 -12.03 7.23 -12.01
N GLU A 7 -12.18 8.15 -11.05
CA GLU A 7 -11.21 8.35 -9.97
C GLU A 7 -11.08 7.11 -9.07
N LEU A 8 -12.21 6.48 -8.74
CA LEU A 8 -12.22 5.24 -7.96
C LEU A 8 -11.50 4.11 -8.71
N ALA A 9 -11.83 3.90 -9.99
CA ALA A 9 -11.23 2.86 -10.81
C ALA A 9 -9.71 3.06 -10.92
N LEU A 10 -9.27 4.31 -11.14
CA LEU A 10 -7.85 4.68 -11.20
C LEU A 10 -7.13 4.39 -9.87
N ALA A 11 -7.73 4.73 -8.74
CA ALA A 11 -7.17 4.47 -7.41
C ALA A 11 -7.00 2.96 -7.17
N VAL A 12 -8.02 2.16 -7.50
CA VAL A 12 -7.98 0.70 -7.36
C VAL A 12 -6.88 0.10 -8.25
N HIS A 13 -6.85 0.46 -9.54
CA HIS A 13 -5.86 -0.10 -10.47
C HIS A 13 -4.42 0.27 -10.08
N SER A 14 -4.21 1.51 -9.61
CA SER A 14 -2.89 1.97 -9.16
C SER A 14 -2.43 1.20 -7.91
N ALA A 15 -3.33 0.97 -6.96
CA ALA A 15 -3.03 0.17 -5.77
C ALA A 15 -2.75 -1.30 -6.10
N SER A 16 -3.57 -1.91 -6.96
CA SER A 16 -3.38 -3.30 -7.41
C SER A 16 -2.01 -3.51 -8.06
N ALA A 17 -1.57 -2.60 -8.94
CA ALA A 17 -0.26 -2.73 -9.56
C ALA A 17 0.91 -2.72 -8.55
N VAL A 18 0.80 -1.93 -7.47
CA VAL A 18 1.82 -1.88 -6.42
C VAL A 18 1.76 -3.14 -5.55
N VAL A 19 0.56 -3.61 -5.21
CA VAL A 19 0.34 -4.85 -4.46
C VAL A 19 0.90 -6.05 -5.24
N ASP A 20 0.58 -6.20 -6.52
CA ASP A 20 1.05 -7.31 -7.35
C ASP A 20 2.59 -7.37 -7.40
N ARG A 21 3.24 -6.20 -7.50
CA ARG A 21 4.69 -6.09 -7.45
C ARG A 21 5.23 -6.55 -6.09
N ALA A 22 4.62 -6.13 -5.00
CA ALA A 22 5.04 -6.52 -3.65
C ALA A 22 4.82 -8.02 -3.40
N THR A 23 3.68 -8.57 -3.80
CA THR A 23 3.37 -10.00 -3.72
C THR A 23 4.37 -10.83 -4.51
N THR A 24 4.71 -10.42 -5.73
CA THR A 24 5.74 -11.10 -6.55
C THR A 24 7.12 -11.05 -5.91
N ALA A 25 7.48 -9.96 -5.23
CA ALA A 25 8.74 -9.88 -4.49
C ALA A 25 8.73 -10.79 -3.25
N MET A 26 7.63 -10.76 -2.49
CA MET A 26 7.40 -11.62 -1.32
C MET A 26 7.50 -13.10 -1.69
N ASP A 27 6.84 -13.53 -2.75
CA ASP A 27 6.85 -14.92 -3.23
C ASP A 27 8.27 -15.40 -3.58
N ARG A 28 9.03 -14.57 -4.32
CA ARG A 28 10.44 -14.86 -4.64
C ARG A 28 11.31 -14.97 -3.38
N SER A 29 11.10 -14.07 -2.42
CA SER A 29 11.86 -14.06 -1.17
C SER A 29 11.52 -15.25 -0.27
N LEU A 30 10.25 -15.63 -0.20
CA LEU A 30 9.80 -16.83 0.52
C LEU A 30 10.34 -18.11 -0.13
N THR A 31 10.37 -18.16 -1.46
CA THR A 31 10.91 -19.29 -2.23
C THR A 31 12.42 -19.46 -2.04
N ALA A 32 13.17 -18.36 -1.93
CA ALA A 32 14.61 -18.41 -1.65
C ALA A 32 14.94 -18.98 -0.25
N GLY A 33 14.03 -18.82 0.71
CA GLY A 33 14.14 -19.44 2.03
C GLY A 33 15.39 -18.97 2.80
N PRO A 34 16.16 -19.88 3.43
CA PRO A 34 17.31 -19.53 4.26
C PRO A 34 18.44 -18.79 3.52
N GLU A 35 18.53 -18.94 2.19
CA GLU A 35 19.56 -18.31 1.35
C GLU A 35 19.23 -16.87 0.96
N LEU A 36 18.11 -16.32 1.46
CA LEU A 36 17.71 -14.94 1.18
C LEU A 36 18.70 -13.95 1.81
N ASP A 37 19.43 -13.25 0.96
CA ASP A 37 20.33 -12.19 1.39
C ASP A 37 19.57 -11.00 2.04
N THR A 38 20.26 -10.28 2.91
CA THR A 38 19.69 -9.15 3.66
C THR A 38 19.20 -8.02 2.74
N GLU A 39 19.89 -7.79 1.62
CA GLU A 39 19.56 -6.74 0.67
C GLU A 39 18.18 -6.99 0.04
N ARG A 40 17.96 -8.22 -0.43
CA ARG A 40 16.72 -8.67 -1.05
C ARG A 40 15.57 -8.75 -0.04
N ARG A 41 15.87 -9.09 1.21
CA ARG A 41 14.90 -9.00 2.31
C ARG A 41 14.43 -7.55 2.53
N ALA A 42 15.38 -6.61 2.58
CA ALA A 42 15.09 -5.19 2.77
C ALA A 42 14.28 -4.61 1.60
N ASP A 43 14.64 -4.95 0.36
CA ASP A 43 13.89 -4.57 -0.85
C ASP A 43 12.45 -5.09 -0.81
N THR A 44 12.27 -6.34 -0.39
CA THR A 44 10.94 -6.95 -0.26
C THR A 44 10.11 -6.23 0.79
N ALA A 45 10.70 -5.96 1.96
CA ALA A 45 10.02 -5.23 3.03
C ALA A 45 9.62 -3.81 2.60
N ALA A 46 10.49 -3.11 1.86
CA ALA A 46 10.16 -1.80 1.31
C ALA A 46 9.01 -1.86 0.30
N LEU A 47 8.96 -2.87 -0.58
CA LEU A 47 7.84 -3.04 -1.51
C LEU A 47 6.52 -3.35 -0.78
N VAL A 48 6.55 -4.16 0.28
CA VAL A 48 5.36 -4.45 1.11
C VAL A 48 4.88 -3.18 1.81
N ALA A 49 5.78 -2.42 2.44
CA ALA A 49 5.45 -1.16 3.09
C ALA A 49 4.89 -0.13 2.09
N ALA A 50 5.40 -0.10 0.86
CA ALA A 50 4.87 0.76 -0.21
C ALA A 50 3.46 0.33 -0.62
N ALA A 51 3.21 -0.98 -0.76
CA ALA A 51 1.89 -1.52 -1.09
C ALA A 51 0.84 -1.21 0.00
N GLU A 52 1.20 -1.35 1.27
CA GLU A 52 0.34 -0.97 2.39
C GLU A 52 0.00 0.53 2.35
N ALA A 53 1.00 1.38 2.13
CA ALA A 53 0.83 2.83 2.10
C ALA A 53 -0.06 3.29 0.94
N VAL A 54 0.15 2.76 -0.28
CA VAL A 54 -0.67 3.08 -1.45
C VAL A 54 -2.08 2.54 -1.29
N THR A 55 -2.25 1.33 -0.77
CA THR A 55 -3.57 0.73 -0.55
C THR A 55 -4.37 1.53 0.47
N ALA A 56 -3.74 1.94 1.59
CA ALA A 56 -4.39 2.76 2.59
C ALA A 56 -4.84 4.12 2.04
N ARG A 57 -3.98 4.80 1.27
CA ARG A 57 -4.33 6.07 0.61
C ARG A 57 -5.45 5.90 -0.41
N SER A 58 -5.39 4.86 -1.23
CA SER A 58 -6.38 4.59 -2.28
C SER A 58 -7.74 4.24 -1.67
N ALA A 59 -7.75 3.43 -0.61
CA ALA A 59 -8.95 3.08 0.12
C ALA A 59 -9.60 4.31 0.78
N LEU A 60 -8.82 5.19 1.42
CA LEU A 60 -9.36 6.42 2.00
C LEU A 60 -10.00 7.32 0.94
N ARG A 61 -9.33 7.51 -0.21
CA ARG A 61 -9.89 8.28 -1.34
C ARG A 61 -11.15 7.64 -1.91
N ALA A 62 -11.17 6.31 -2.02
CA ALA A 62 -12.34 5.56 -2.44
C ALA A 62 -13.52 5.76 -1.47
N GLY A 63 -13.25 5.72 -0.16
CA GLY A 63 -14.26 5.92 0.88
C GLY A 63 -14.92 7.30 0.83
N GLU A 64 -14.15 8.36 0.53
CA GLU A 64 -14.69 9.71 0.33
C GLU A 64 -15.68 9.74 -0.86
N GLY A 65 -15.32 9.13 -1.99
CA GLY A 65 -16.17 9.07 -3.18
C GLY A 65 -17.43 8.19 -3.02
N VAL A 66 -17.40 7.15 -2.19
CA VAL A 66 -18.56 6.29 -1.91
C VAL A 66 -19.70 7.07 -1.24
N LEU A 67 -19.38 8.06 -0.39
CA LEU A 67 -20.37 8.91 0.26
C LEU A 67 -20.99 9.93 -0.71
N GLU A 68 -20.22 10.40 -1.70
CA GLU A 68 -20.72 11.31 -2.74
C GLU A 68 -21.61 10.61 -3.79
N LEU A 69 -21.44 9.30 -3.95
CA LEU A 69 -22.28 8.45 -4.82
C LEU A 69 -23.59 8.00 -4.14
N ALA A 70 -24.05 8.72 -3.10
CA ALA A 70 -25.16 8.34 -2.22
C ALA A 70 -26.42 7.87 -2.96
N GLY A 71 -26.91 6.68 -2.59
CA GLY A 71 -28.15 6.09 -3.09
C GLY A 71 -28.29 4.58 -2.89
N ALA A 72 -27.20 3.85 -2.60
CA ALA A 72 -27.24 2.40 -2.39
C ALA A 72 -27.12 2.03 -0.91
N GLU A 73 -28.17 1.41 -0.37
CA GLU A 73 -28.18 0.87 0.99
C GLU A 73 -27.01 -0.10 1.21
N GLY A 74 -26.31 0.05 2.35
CA GLY A 74 -25.23 -0.85 2.76
C GLY A 74 -23.85 -0.57 2.17
N LEU A 75 -23.64 0.51 1.40
CA LEU A 75 -22.29 0.93 0.98
C LEU A 75 -21.49 1.62 2.08
N ASP A 76 -22.16 2.20 3.08
CA ASP A 76 -21.55 2.83 4.26
C ASP A 76 -20.64 1.87 5.04
N ARG A 77 -20.92 0.56 4.99
CA ARG A 77 -20.09 -0.48 5.61
C ARG A 77 -18.66 -0.48 5.05
N PHE A 78 -18.48 -0.23 3.76
CA PHE A 78 -17.15 -0.22 3.15
C PHE A 78 -16.35 0.99 3.63
N TRP A 79 -16.98 2.16 3.70
CA TRP A 79 -16.37 3.36 4.27
C TRP A 79 -15.96 3.15 5.73
N ARG A 80 -16.84 2.56 6.56
CA ARG A 80 -16.54 2.23 7.96
C ARG A 80 -15.37 1.26 8.09
N ASN A 81 -15.38 0.17 7.31
CA ASN A 81 -14.30 -0.82 7.32
C ASN A 81 -12.96 -0.21 6.92
N ILE A 82 -12.94 0.61 5.87
CA ILE A 82 -11.73 1.33 5.43
C ILE A 82 -11.19 2.19 6.57
N ARG A 83 -12.02 3.02 7.21
CA ARG A 83 -11.62 3.87 8.33
C ARG A 83 -11.02 3.11 9.50
N VAL A 84 -11.56 1.92 9.81
CA VAL A 84 -11.03 1.05 10.87
C VAL A 84 -9.70 0.42 10.45
N LEU A 85 -9.61 -0.12 9.24
CA LEU A 85 -8.42 -0.85 8.76
C LEU A 85 -7.24 0.07 8.44
N THR A 86 -7.49 1.27 7.92
CA THR A 86 -6.42 2.19 7.47
C THR A 86 -6.14 3.31 8.47
N GLY A 87 -7.00 3.53 9.46
CA GLY A 87 -6.90 4.65 10.38
C GLY A 87 -6.83 6.00 9.62
N ARG A 88 -5.74 6.76 9.84
CA ARG A 88 -5.47 8.03 9.13
C ARG A 88 -4.60 7.87 7.86
N GLY A 89 -4.33 6.64 7.44
CA GLY A 89 -3.40 6.34 6.34
C GLY A 89 -2.04 5.87 6.85
N PRO A 90 -1.03 5.77 5.96
CA PRO A 90 0.29 5.28 6.32
C PRO A 90 0.95 6.15 7.38
N ALA A 91 1.52 5.52 8.40
CA ALA A 91 2.20 6.22 9.48
C ALA A 91 3.46 6.94 8.95
N ALA A 92 3.71 8.16 9.43
CA ALA A 92 4.86 8.96 9.01
C ALA A 92 6.23 8.24 9.16
N PRO A 93 6.48 7.43 10.21
CA PRO A 93 7.70 6.62 10.29
C PRO A 93 7.88 5.63 9.13
N VAL A 94 6.79 5.03 8.63
CA VAL A 94 6.83 4.10 7.49
C VAL A 94 7.24 4.84 6.22
N LEU A 95 6.63 6.01 5.97
CA LEU A 95 6.99 6.83 4.81
C LEU A 95 8.43 7.34 4.86
N ARG A 96 8.94 7.69 6.04
CA ARG A 96 10.36 8.06 6.21
C ARG A 96 11.29 6.90 5.90
N SER A 97 10.98 5.72 6.42
CA SER A 97 11.77 4.51 6.21
C SER A 97 11.75 4.06 4.73
N LEU A 98 10.62 4.21 4.04
CA LEU A 98 10.52 4.04 2.59
C LEU A 98 11.41 5.04 1.84
N GLY A 99 11.35 6.31 2.20
CA GLY A 99 12.17 7.36 1.59
C GLY A 99 13.66 7.10 1.76
N ASP A 100 14.06 6.72 2.98
CA ASP A 100 15.43 6.35 3.31
C ASP A 100 15.91 5.15 2.48
N HIS A 101 15.10 4.09 2.39
CA HIS A 101 15.40 2.93 1.58
C HIS A 101 15.53 3.25 0.07
N PHE A 102 14.60 4.00 -0.52
CA PHE A 102 14.67 4.33 -1.95
C PHE A 102 15.75 5.36 -2.28
N LEU A 103 16.20 6.15 -1.31
CA LEU A 103 17.26 7.14 -1.51
C LEU A 103 18.66 6.53 -1.36
N HIS A 104 18.86 5.69 -0.34
CA HIS A 104 20.18 5.15 0.02
C HIS A 104 20.38 3.70 -0.43
N GLY A 105 19.32 3.03 -0.87
CA GLY A 105 19.31 1.59 -1.13
C GLY A 105 19.38 0.77 0.16
N ALA A 106 19.18 -0.54 0.04
CA ALA A 106 19.15 -1.46 1.17
C ALA A 106 20.45 -1.46 2.01
N ARG A 107 21.63 -1.25 1.40
CA ARG A 107 22.93 -1.36 2.11
C ARG A 107 23.25 -0.19 3.04
N ALA A 108 22.67 0.99 2.81
CA ALA A 108 22.96 2.22 3.55
C ALA A 108 21.73 2.82 4.24
N SER A 109 20.57 2.17 4.08
CA SER A 109 19.33 2.53 4.74
C SER A 109 19.41 2.28 6.25
N SER A 110 18.82 3.19 7.02
CA SER A 110 18.57 3.11 8.45
C SER A 110 17.13 2.66 8.77
N ALA A 111 16.33 2.36 7.75
CA ALA A 111 14.99 1.79 7.92
C ALA A 111 15.05 0.55 8.83
N PRO A 112 14.02 0.30 9.66
CA PRO A 112 14.04 -0.81 10.62
C PRO A 112 14.00 -2.20 9.95
N TRP A 113 13.93 -2.27 8.62
CA TRP A 113 13.90 -3.49 7.81
C TRP A 113 15.07 -3.63 6.82
N SER A 114 16.01 -2.67 6.81
CA SER A 114 17.33 -2.79 6.15
C SER A 114 18.34 -3.43 7.07
#